data_AF-A0A1I1B4H3-F1
#
_entry.id   AF-A0A1I1B4H3-F1
#
_cell.length_a   1.000
_cell.length_b   1.000
_cell.length_c   1.000
_cell.angle_alpha   90.00
_cell.angle_beta   90.00
_cell.angle_gamma   90.00
#
_symmetry.space_group_name_H-M   'P 1'
#
loop_
_entity.id
_entity.type
_entity.pdbx_description
1 polymer ?
#
loop_
_entity_poly.entity_id
_entity_poly.type
_entity_poly.pdbx_seq_one_letter_code
_entity_poly.pdbx_strand_id
1 'polypeptide(L)'
;MGIDYKDKSYKLLIMWIIVFLGLMIAGTIVPKIYFSKVTIEVMMKIMLMLVLLALLTLFYIIYKTENIYWINGTSYDEAKFATSERRKKFAMRHLKPFLKATAIYGVYCIIGIIINTSEWIDITTFILIIIIADVKTIPIKL
;
A
#
# COMPACT_ATOMS: atom_id res chain seq x y z
N MET A 1 -15.76 -13.37 28.87
CA MET A 1 -14.62 -13.76 28.01
C MET A 1 -13.76 -12.53 27.81
N GLY A 2 -12.56 -12.50 28.40
CA GLY A 2 -11.67 -11.34 28.30
C GLY A 2 -11.30 -11.08 26.85
N ILE A 3 -11.34 -9.81 26.43
CA ILE A 3 -10.99 -9.43 25.06
C ILE A 3 -9.47 -9.56 24.93
N ASP A 4 -9.00 -10.68 24.40
CA ASP A 4 -7.59 -10.90 24.07
C ASP A 4 -7.25 -10.10 22.81
N TYR A 5 -6.97 -8.81 23.00
CA TYR A 5 -6.37 -7.96 21.98
C TYR A 5 -4.90 -7.78 22.36
N LYS A 6 -4.02 -8.08 21.42
CA LYS A 6 -2.57 -7.97 21.61
C LYS A 6 -2.15 -6.57 22.05
N ASP A 7 -1.09 -6.52 22.84
CA ASP A 7 -0.49 -5.26 23.28
C ASP A 7 -0.08 -4.36 22.12
N LYS A 8 -0.20 -3.05 22.35
CA LYS A 8 0.21 -2.02 21.40
C LYS A 8 1.68 -2.22 21.05
N SER A 9 1.96 -2.44 19.75
CA SER A 9 3.30 -2.74 19.28
C SER A 9 3.50 -2.27 17.85
N TYR A 10 4.59 -1.57 17.60
CA TYR A 10 4.97 -1.08 16.27
C TYR A 10 6.08 -1.91 15.62
N LYS A 11 6.53 -3.01 16.26
CA LYS A 11 7.65 -3.83 15.75
C LYS A 11 7.42 -4.31 14.31
N LEU A 12 6.21 -4.79 14.02
CA LEU A 12 5.85 -5.26 12.69
C LEU A 12 5.73 -4.11 11.67
N LEU A 13 5.25 -2.92 12.08
CA LEU A 13 5.24 -1.74 11.23
C LEU A 13 6.67 -1.30 10.87
N ILE A 14 7.56 -1.26 11.86
CA ILE A 14 8.99 -0.94 11.66
C ILE A 14 9.65 -1.95 10.72
N MET A 15 9.42 -3.24 10.94
CA MET A 15 9.94 -4.29 10.05
C MET A 15 9.41 -4.12 8.62
N TRP A 16 8.13 -3.82 8.45
CA TRP A 16 7.55 -3.55 7.13
C TRP A 16 8.20 -2.32 6.46
N ILE A 17 8.47 -1.24 7.21
CA ILE A 17 9.19 -0.06 6.69
C ILE A 17 10.60 -0.44 6.22
N ILE A 18 11.35 -1.21 7.01
CA ILE A 18 12.71 -1.65 6.65
C ILE A 18 12.68 -2.47 5.35
N VAL A 19 11.75 -3.42 5.24
CA VAL A 19 11.57 -4.23 4.03
C VAL A 19 11.19 -3.36 2.84
N PHE A 20 10.26 -2.42 3.00
CA PHE A 20 9.88 -1.47 1.96
C PHE A 20 11.08 -0.65 1.46
N LEU A 21 11.88 -0.07 2.37
CA LEU A 21 13.08 0.68 1.99
C LEU A 21 14.09 -0.19 1.26
N GLY A 22 14.32 -1.41 1.73
CA GLY A 22 15.19 -2.39 1.06
C GLY A 22 14.70 -2.73 -0.35
N LEU A 23 13.40 -2.93 -0.53
CA LEU A 23 12.78 -3.18 -1.84
C LEU A 23 12.91 -1.99 -2.79
N MET A 24 12.77 -0.75 -2.30
CA MET A 24 12.96 0.44 -3.12
C MET A 24 14.41 0.57 -3.59
N ILE A 25 15.37 0.32 -2.71
CA ILE A 25 16.79 0.31 -3.08
C ILE A 25 17.06 -0.78 -4.12
N ALA A 26 16.62 -2.02 -3.84
CA ALA A 26 16.78 -3.14 -4.77
C ALA A 26 16.12 -2.88 -6.12
N GLY A 27 14.92 -2.29 -6.13
CA GLY A 27 14.18 -1.92 -7.34
C GLY A 27 14.91 -0.94 -8.24
N THR A 28 15.82 -0.13 -7.71
CA THR A 28 16.68 0.76 -8.51
C THR A 28 18.00 0.12 -8.94
N ILE A 29 18.62 -0.68 -8.08
CA ILE A 29 19.96 -1.23 -8.30
C ILE A 29 19.90 -2.48 -9.19
N VAL A 30 19.00 -3.41 -8.88
CA VAL A 30 18.91 -4.71 -9.59
C VAL A 30 18.69 -4.49 -11.08
N PRO A 31 17.76 -3.64 -11.55
CA PRO A 31 17.57 -3.52 -12.98
C PRO A 31 18.73 -2.84 -13.71
N LYS A 32 19.46 -1.94 -13.05
CA LYS A 32 20.68 -1.35 -13.63
C LYS A 32 21.80 -2.36 -13.80
N ILE A 33 21.94 -3.31 -12.87
CA ILE A 33 22.97 -4.35 -12.92
C ILE A 33 22.63 -5.43 -13.95
N TYR A 34 21.38 -5.91 -13.94
CA TYR A 34 21.00 -7.12 -14.67
C TYR A 34 20.26 -6.84 -15.99
N PHE A 35 19.71 -5.64 -16.18
CA PHE A 35 18.90 -5.30 -17.36
C PHE A 35 19.37 -4.00 -18.00
N SER A 36 20.39 -4.10 -18.86
CA SER A 36 21.03 -2.97 -19.56
C SER A 36 20.11 -2.13 -20.47
N LYS A 37 18.88 -2.60 -20.75
CA LYS A 37 17.92 -1.96 -21.64
C LYS A 37 16.68 -1.39 -20.93
N VAL A 38 16.63 -1.41 -19.60
CA VAL A 38 15.51 -0.78 -18.88
C VAL A 38 15.63 0.73 -19.00
N THR A 39 14.64 1.34 -19.65
CA THR A 39 14.58 2.79 -19.81
C THR A 39 14.13 3.47 -18.52
N ILE A 40 14.32 4.78 -18.42
CA ILE A 40 13.92 5.57 -17.24
C ILE A 40 12.40 5.51 -17.03
N GLU A 41 11.63 5.51 -18.12
CA GLU A 41 10.17 5.43 -18.11
C GLU A 41 9.69 4.09 -17.54
N VAL A 42 10.30 2.97 -17.97
CA VAL A 42 9.98 1.64 -17.43
C VAL A 42 10.38 1.54 -15.95
N MET A 43 11.56 2.08 -15.61
CA MET A 43 12.03 2.13 -14.22
C MET A 43 11.05 2.91 -13.33
N MET A 44 10.55 4.05 -13.79
CA MET A 44 9.59 4.88 -13.05
C MET A 44 8.30 4.10 -12.76
N LYS A 45 7.74 3.40 -13.76
CA LYS A 45 6.53 2.58 -13.57
C LYS A 45 6.75 1.44 -12.55
N ILE A 46 7.90 0.78 -12.60
CA ILE A 46 8.28 -0.26 -11.63
C ILE A 46 8.32 0.33 -10.21
N MET A 47 8.98 1.47 -10.03
CA MET A 47 9.12 2.11 -8.72
C MET A 47 7.78 2.57 -8.15
N LEU A 48 6.93 3.19 -8.97
CA LEU A 48 5.59 3.61 -8.56
C LEU A 48 4.68 2.40 -8.25
N MET A 49 4.77 1.34 -9.04
CA MET A 49 4.03 0.10 -8.76
C MET A 49 4.49 -0.56 -7.44
N LEU A 50 5.80 -0.55 -7.14
CA LEU A 50 6.33 -1.04 -5.87
C LEU A 50 5.76 -0.27 -4.67
N VAL A 51 5.58 1.05 -4.77
CA VAL A 51 4.92 1.85 -3.72
C VAL A 51 3.48 1.39 -3.49
N LEU A 52 2.70 1.19 -4.55
CA LEU A 52 1.32 0.69 -4.42
C LEU A 52 1.26 -0.72 -3.82
N LEU A 53 2.14 -1.62 -4.26
CA LEU A 53 2.24 -2.97 -3.70
C LEU A 53 2.66 -2.95 -2.23
N ALA A 54 3.55 -2.02 -1.85
CA ALA A 54 3.94 -1.83 -0.47
C ALA A 54 2.72 -1.39 0.36
N LEU A 55 2.02 -0.33 -0.05
CA LEU A 55 0.80 0.15 0.64
C LEU A 55 -0.26 -0.95 0.74
N LEU A 56 -0.50 -1.68 -0.35
CA LEU A 56 -1.42 -2.82 -0.37
C LEU A 56 -1.02 -3.89 0.65
N THR A 57 0.28 -4.20 0.72
CA THR A 57 0.84 -5.16 1.68
C THR A 57 0.67 -4.65 3.12
N LEU A 58 0.85 -3.36 3.37
CA LEU A 58 0.62 -2.76 4.70
C LEU A 58 -0.83 -2.92 5.13
N PHE A 59 -1.80 -2.58 4.27
CA PHE A 59 -3.22 -2.78 4.57
C PHE A 59 -3.57 -4.26 4.75
N TYR A 60 -2.94 -5.14 3.99
CA TYR A 60 -3.14 -6.58 4.14
C TYR A 60 -2.61 -7.09 5.48
N ILE A 61 -1.43 -6.63 5.91
CA ILE A 61 -0.88 -6.91 7.24
C ILE A 61 -1.83 -6.40 8.33
N ILE A 62 -2.36 -5.19 8.20
CA ILE A 62 -3.34 -4.64 9.14
C ILE A 62 -4.61 -5.50 9.19
N TYR A 63 -5.11 -5.95 8.03
CA TYR A 63 -6.26 -6.84 7.95
C TYR A 63 -6.00 -8.19 8.63
N LYS A 64 -4.84 -8.81 8.37
CA LYS A 64 -4.47 -10.11 8.93
C LYS A 64 -4.20 -10.05 10.44
N THR A 65 -3.57 -8.98 10.89
CA THR A 65 -3.11 -8.84 12.28
C THR A 65 -4.05 -8.02 13.15
N GLU A 66 -5.08 -7.41 12.55
CA GLU A 66 -6.07 -6.55 13.22
C GLU A 66 -5.47 -5.34 13.95
N ASN A 67 -4.28 -4.89 13.54
CA ASN A 67 -3.59 -3.67 14.01
C ASN A 67 -4.26 -2.39 13.50
N ILE A 68 -5.57 -2.26 13.67
CA ILE A 68 -6.34 -1.18 13.04
C ILE A 68 -6.04 0.21 13.62
N TYR A 69 -5.44 0.29 14.82
CA TYR A 69 -4.95 1.55 15.40
C TYR A 69 -3.76 2.15 14.65
N TRP A 70 -3.22 1.46 13.63
CA TRP A 70 -2.23 2.03 12.71
C TRP A 70 -2.87 2.90 11.63
N ILE A 71 -4.20 2.90 11.48
CA ILE A 71 -4.90 3.58 10.39
C ILE A 71 -6.08 4.42 10.87
N ASN A 72 -6.32 5.51 10.13
CA ASN A 72 -7.47 6.41 10.18
C ASN A 72 -8.18 6.58 11.53
N GLY A 73 -7.68 7.51 12.36
CA GLY A 73 -8.39 8.09 13.52
C GLY A 73 -8.77 7.12 14.64
N THR A 74 -8.40 5.85 14.55
CA THR A 74 -8.79 4.79 15.49
C THR A 74 -7.81 4.74 16.66
N SER A 75 -8.30 4.93 17.88
CA SER A 75 -7.45 4.77 19.05
C SER A 75 -7.16 3.29 19.35
N TYR A 76 -6.09 3.02 20.10
CA TYR A 76 -5.79 1.66 20.54
C TYR A 76 -6.93 1.09 21.41
N ASP A 77 -7.53 1.92 22.26
CA ASP A 77 -8.62 1.51 23.13
C ASP A 77 -9.88 1.16 22.32
N GLU A 78 -10.24 1.99 21.34
CA GLU A 78 -11.34 1.67 20.40
C GLU A 78 -11.10 0.33 19.68
N ALA A 79 -9.87 0.08 19.22
CA ALA A 79 -9.51 -1.18 18.58
C ALA A 79 -9.59 -2.37 19.54
N LYS A 80 -9.15 -2.18 20.78
CA LYS A 80 -9.18 -3.19 21.84
C LYS A 80 -10.61 -3.59 22.21
N PHE A 81 -11.54 -2.64 22.29
CA PHE A 81 -12.93 -2.92 22.64
C PHE A 81 -13.79 -3.43 21.47
N ALA A 82 -13.33 -3.27 20.22
CA ALA A 82 -14.02 -3.82 19.06
C ALA A 82 -13.89 -5.36 18.97
N THR A 83 -14.88 -6.01 18.35
CA THR A 83 -14.78 -7.45 18.03
C THR A 83 -13.83 -7.68 16.85
N SER A 84 -13.24 -8.87 16.75
CA SER A 84 -12.38 -9.23 15.60
C SER A 84 -13.10 -9.05 14.26
N GLU A 85 -14.39 -9.39 14.19
CA GLU A 85 -15.20 -9.19 13.00
C GLU A 85 -15.28 -7.71 12.60
N ARG A 86 -15.56 -6.80 13.55
CA ARG A 86 -15.58 -5.36 13.29
C ARG A 86 -14.22 -4.85 12.81
N ARG A 87 -13.13 -5.28 13.46
CA ARG A 87 -11.76 -4.90 13.07
C ARG A 87 -11.42 -5.37 11.65
N LYS A 88 -11.72 -6.62 11.32
CA LYS A 88 -11.49 -7.18 9.97
C LYS A 88 -12.33 -6.47 8.91
N LYS A 89 -13.60 -6.19 9.20
CA LYS A 89 -14.48 -5.44 8.29
C LYS A 89 -13.94 -4.02 8.05
N PHE A 90 -13.50 -3.35 9.11
CA PHE A 90 -12.88 -2.02 9.04
C PHE A 90 -11.59 -2.03 8.20
N ALA A 91 -10.66 -2.94 8.48
CA ALA A 91 -9.42 -3.07 7.73
C ALA A 91 -9.67 -3.44 6.25
N MET A 92 -10.62 -4.34 5.98
CA MET A 92 -11.00 -4.72 4.61
C MET A 92 -11.57 -3.54 3.83
N ARG A 93 -12.36 -2.66 4.46
CA ARG A 93 -12.87 -1.44 3.81
C ARG A 93 -11.74 -0.49 3.42
N HIS A 94 -10.63 -0.45 4.16
CA HIS A 94 -9.43 0.30 3.79
C HIS A 94 -8.59 -0.41 2.71
N LEU A 95 -8.50 -1.74 2.77
CA LEU A 95 -7.74 -2.53 1.80
C LEU A 95 -8.33 -2.44 0.38
N LYS A 96 -9.67 -2.44 0.24
CA LYS A 96 -10.36 -2.48 -1.07
C LYS A 96 -10.01 -1.33 -2.01
N PRO A 97 -10.04 -0.04 -1.60
CA PRO A 97 -9.62 1.08 -2.43
C PRO A 97 -8.20 0.92 -2.98
N PHE A 98 -7.25 0.50 -2.14
CA PHE A 98 -5.85 0.31 -2.55
C PHE A 98 -5.65 -0.91 -3.45
N LEU A 99 -6.42 -1.98 -3.23
CA LEU A 99 -6.42 -3.13 -4.14
C LEU A 99 -6.91 -2.70 -5.54
N LYS A 100 -7.99 -1.92 -5.60
CA LYS A 100 -8.51 -1.38 -6.86
C LYS A 100 -7.51 -0.42 -7.51
N ALA A 101 -6.89 0.47 -6.74
CA ALA A 101 -5.87 1.39 -7.22
C ALA A 101 -4.67 0.66 -7.81
N THR A 102 -4.16 -0.37 -7.12
CA THR A 102 -3.06 -1.22 -7.59
C THR A 102 -3.41 -1.92 -8.90
N ALA A 103 -4.62 -2.48 -9.02
CA ALA A 103 -5.05 -3.13 -10.25
C ALA A 103 -5.17 -2.14 -11.42
N ILE A 104 -5.76 -0.97 -11.19
CA ILE A 104 -5.89 0.09 -12.22
C ILE A 104 -4.50 0.56 -12.66
N TYR A 105 -3.60 0.84 -11.72
CA TYR A 105 -2.26 1.28 -12.05
C TYR A 105 -1.44 0.20 -12.75
N GLY A 106 -1.63 -1.08 -12.38
CA GLY A 106 -1.01 -2.20 -13.09
C GLY A 106 -1.44 -2.28 -14.56
N VAL A 107 -2.73 -2.11 -14.84
CA VAL A 107 -3.24 -2.03 -16.23
C VAL A 107 -2.68 -0.81 -16.95
N TYR A 108 -2.65 0.34 -16.27
CA TYR A 108 -2.02 1.55 -16.80
C TYR A 108 -0.55 1.33 -17.17
N CYS A 109 0.23 0.66 -16.32
CA CYS A 109 1.65 0.38 -16.59
C CYS A 109 1.83 -0.44 -17.87
N ILE A 110 1.01 -1.47 -18.09
CA ILE A 110 1.07 -2.31 -19.30
C ILE A 110 0.79 -1.46 -20.54
N ILE A 111 -0.29 -0.68 -20.52
CA ILE A 111 -0.66 0.21 -21.64
C ILE A 111 0.42 1.28 -21.87
N GLY A 112 0.89 1.89 -20.79
CA GLY A 112 1.90 2.94 -20.80
C GLY A 112 3.25 2.48 -21.35
N ILE A 113 3.61 1.21 -21.17
CA ILE A 113 4.79 0.62 -21.82
C ILE A 113 4.56 0.50 -23.34
N ILE A 114 3.37 0.07 -23.78
CA ILE A 114 3.06 -0.11 -25.21
C ILE A 114 3.08 1.22 -25.96
N ILE A 115 2.54 2.28 -25.36
CA ILE A 115 2.46 3.61 -25.99
C ILE A 115 3.61 4.56 -25.59
N ASN A 116 4.55 4.07 -24.79
CA ASN A 116 5.70 4.81 -24.27
C ASN A 116 5.33 6.14 -23.58
N THR A 117 4.48 6.08 -22.54
CA THR A 117 4.15 7.27 -21.74
C THR A 117 5.38 7.80 -21.02
N SER A 118 5.51 9.13 -20.98
CA SER A 118 6.57 9.81 -20.24
C SER A 118 6.39 9.68 -18.73
N GLU A 119 7.49 9.87 -18.00
CA GLU A 119 7.57 9.79 -16.54
C GLU A 119 6.64 10.79 -15.85
N TRP A 120 6.44 11.98 -16.42
CA TRP A 120 5.54 12.99 -15.86
C TRP A 120 4.07 12.56 -15.92
N ILE A 121 3.67 11.90 -17.01
CA ILE A 121 2.31 11.33 -17.14
C ILE A 121 2.14 10.18 -16.15
N ASP A 122 3.18 9.35 -15.97
CA ASP A 122 3.14 8.24 -15.00
C ASP A 122 2.97 8.73 -13.56
N ILE A 123 3.78 9.73 -13.17
CA ILE A 123 3.74 10.35 -11.84
C ILE A 123 2.37 10.98 -11.59
N THR A 124 1.87 11.76 -12.56
CA THR A 124 0.57 12.43 -12.43
C THR A 124 -0.55 11.40 -12.28
N THR A 125 -0.55 10.37 -13.13
CA THR A 125 -1.54 9.29 -13.09
C THR A 125 -1.51 8.55 -11.76
N PHE A 126 -0.31 8.21 -11.28
CA PHE A 126 -0.11 7.56 -9.99
C PHE A 126 -0.64 8.41 -8.83
N ILE A 127 -0.29 9.70 -8.77
CA ILE A 127 -0.73 10.62 -7.71
C ILE A 127 -2.26 10.70 -7.69
N LEU A 128 -2.90 10.86 -8.86
CA LEU A 128 -4.35 10.92 -8.95
C LEU A 128 -5.01 9.64 -8.43
N ILE A 129 -4.47 8.47 -8.80
CA ILE A 129 -4.97 7.17 -8.34
C ILE A 129 -4.86 7.03 -6.81
N ILE A 130 -3.72 7.44 -6.22
CA ILE A 130 -3.53 7.39 -4.77
C ILE A 130 -4.48 8.35 -4.06
N ILE A 131 -4.57 9.62 -4.49
CA ILE A 131 -5.48 10.59 -3.88
C ILE A 131 -6.92 10.08 -3.88
N ILE A 132 -7.37 9.50 -5.00
CA ILE A 132 -8.71 8.92 -5.09
C ILE A 132 -8.89 7.74 -4.12
N ALA A 133 -7.87 6.90 -3.94
CA ALA A 133 -7.91 5.81 -2.98
C ALA A 133 -7.97 6.33 -1.54
N ASP A 134 -7.10 7.29 -1.20
CA ASP A 134 -7.00 7.91 0.14
C ASP A 134 -8.31 8.59 0.53
N VAL A 135 -8.85 9.46 -0.33
CA VAL A 135 -10.11 10.18 -0.07
C VAL A 135 -11.26 9.22 0.19
N LYS A 136 -11.31 8.07 -0.50
CA LYS A 136 -12.32 7.04 -0.26
C LYS A 136 -12.21 6.38 1.10
N THR A 137 -11.05 6.43 1.75
CA THR A 137 -10.84 5.85 3.08
C THR A 137 -11.20 6.77 4.24
N ILE A 138 -11.13 8.09 4.05
CA ILE A 138 -11.45 9.10 5.07
C ILE A 138 -12.78 8.83 5.82
N PRO A 139 -13.92 8.57 5.15
CA PRO A 139 -15.20 8.39 5.84
C PRO A 139 -15.35 7.03 6.56
N ILE A 140 -14.37 6.13 6.46
CA ILE A 140 -14.45 4.80 7.08
C ILE A 140 -14.18 4.91 8.58
N LYS A 141 -15.18 4.56 9.39
CA LYS A 141 -15.10 4.46 10.85
C LYS A 141 -15.24 3.01 11.33
N LEU A 142 -14.66 2.72 12.50
CA LEU A 142 -14.65 1.41 13.15
C LEU A 142 -16.03 1.01 13.72
#